data_AF-W1V5N8-F1
#
_entry.id   AF-W1V5N8-F1
#
_cell.length_a   1.000
_cell.length_b   1.000
_cell.length_c   1.000
_cell.angle_alpha   90.00
_cell.angle_beta   90.00
_cell.angle_gamma   90.00
#
_symmetry.space_group_name_H-M   'P 1'
#
loop_
_entity.id
_entity.type
_entity.pdbx_description
1 polymer ?
#
loop_
_entity_poly.entity_id
_entity_poly.type
_entity_poly.pdbx_seq_one_letter_code
_entity_poly.pdbx_strand_id
1 'polypeptide(L)' 'MSTSAHNSHGPAPSLLQALGGYQPGRTPVWFMRQAGRSLPEYRAMRAEVGLEMLEVCLRPELAAEATLQPVRRHGVD' A
#
# COMPACT_ATOMS: atom_id res chain seq x y z
N MET A 1 -34.77 -2.30 19.43
CA MET A 1 -34.44 -2.82 18.08
C MET A 1 -32.95 -2.64 17.89
N SER A 2 -32.18 -3.67 18.27
CA SER A 2 -30.72 -3.65 18.20
C SER A 2 -30.30 -3.86 16.75
N THR A 3 -29.61 -2.89 16.17
CA THR A 3 -29.06 -2.97 14.82
C THR A 3 -27.98 -4.05 14.79
N SER A 4 -28.27 -5.17 14.13
CA SER A 4 -27.30 -6.22 13.83
C SER A 4 -26.25 -5.69 12.86
N ALA A 5 -25.09 -5.29 13.37
CA ALA A 5 -23.91 -5.05 12.54
C ALA A 5 -23.42 -6.40 12.01
N HIS A 6 -23.65 -6.62 10.71
CA HIS A 6 -23.06 -7.71 9.96
C HIS A 6 -21.56 -7.38 9.77
N ASN A 7 -20.68 -7.93 10.61
CA ASN A 7 -19.23 -7.76 10.44
C ASN A 7 -18.54 -9.13 10.48
N SER A 8 -18.64 -9.85 9.38
CA SER A 8 -17.83 -11.02 9.08
C SER A 8 -16.52 -10.59 8.40
N HIS A 9 -15.61 -10.00 9.16
CA HIS A 9 -14.23 -9.80 8.73
C HIS A 9 -13.32 -10.31 9.85
N GLY A 10 -12.29 -11.07 9.49
CA GLY A 10 -11.25 -11.49 10.43
C GLY A 10 -10.62 -10.31 11.18
N PRO A 11 -9.71 -10.54 12.12
CA PRO A 11 -9.09 -9.45 12.88
C PRO A 11 -8.56 -8.39 11.91
N ALA A 12 -8.85 -7.11 12.20
CA ALA A 12 -8.46 -5.99 11.36
C ALA A 12 -6.95 -6.03 11.03
N PRO A 13 -6.48 -5.50 9.90
CA PRO A 13 -5.05 -5.37 9.62
C PRO A 13 -4.30 -4.68 10.76
N SER A 14 -3.04 -5.05 10.99
CA SER A 14 -2.20 -4.56 12.10
C SER A 14 -2.10 -3.04 12.15
N LEU A 15 -2.04 -2.37 11.00
CA LEU A 15 -2.04 -0.90 10.93
C LEU A 15 -3.33 -0.30 11.50
N LEU A 16 -4.50 -0.85 11.14
CA LEU A 16 -5.79 -0.37 11.63
C LEU A 16 -6.00 -0.69 13.11
N GLN A 17 -5.50 -1.83 13.59
CA GLN A 17 -5.49 -2.15 15.02
C GLN A 17 -4.69 -1.10 15.81
N ALA A 18 -3.46 -0.80 15.38
CA ALA A 18 -2.60 0.17 16.04
C ALA A 18 -3.22 1.58 16.06
N LEU A 19 -3.78 2.03 14.92
CA LEU A 19 -4.47 3.32 14.84
C LEU A 19 -5.73 3.38 15.71
N GLY A 20 -6.39 2.24 15.93
CA GLY A 20 -7.51 2.10 16.86
C GLY A 20 -7.12 2.02 18.34
N GLY A 21 -5.84 2.09 18.68
CA GLY A 21 -5.34 1.99 20.05
C GLY A 21 -5.20 0.56 20.58
N TYR A 22 -5.38 -0.46 19.73
CA TYR A 22 -5.14 -1.85 20.09
C TYR A 22 -3.67 -2.20 19.89
N GLN A 23 -3.19 -3.23 20.60
CA GLN A 23 -1.83 -3.76 20.42
C GLN A 23 -1.85 -4.91 19.39
N PRO A 24 -1.46 -4.67 18.12
CA PRO A 24 -1.38 -5.74 17.12
C PRO A 24 -0.29 -6.76 17.47
N GLY A 25 -0.44 -7.98 16.96
CA GLY A 25 0.54 -9.07 17.16
C GLY A 25 1.91 -8.81 16.52
N ARG A 26 2.01 -7.83 15.62
CA ARG A 26 3.27 -7.28 15.10
C ARG A 26 3.18 -5.76 14.99
N THR A 27 4.28 -5.05 15.22
CA THR A 27 4.34 -3.61 14.97
C THR A 27 4.16 -3.33 13.48
N PRO A 28 3.15 -2.56 13.05
CA PRO A 28 2.95 -2.25 11.65
C PRO A 28 4.01 -1.26 11.16
N VAL A 29 4.52 -1.45 9.94
CA VAL A 29 5.55 -0.60 9.35
C VAL A 29 5.19 -0.21 7.93
N TRP A 30 5.34 1.08 7.63
CA TRP A 30 5.29 1.65 6.28
C TRP A 30 6.31 2.79 6.20
N PHE A 31 6.71 3.16 4.98
CA PHE A 31 7.63 4.28 4.78
C PHE A 31 7.02 5.33 3.85
N MET A 32 7.20 6.61 4.22
CA MET A 32 6.92 7.70 3.29
C MET A 32 7.77 7.54 2.03
N ARG A 33 7.14 7.69 0.86
CA ARG A 33 7.78 7.56 -0.46
C ARG A 33 8.36 6.15 -0.74
N GLN A 34 7.77 5.10 -0.17
CA GLN A 34 8.17 3.71 -0.42
C GLN A 34 8.06 3.28 -1.89
N ALA A 35 7.11 3.83 -2.64
CA ALA A 35 7.01 3.64 -4.09
C ALA A 35 7.83 4.71 -4.81
N GLY A 36 9.07 4.37 -5.20
CA GLY A 36 9.96 5.34 -5.83
C GLY A 36 11.30 4.77 -6.27
N ARG A 37 12.23 5.66 -6.59
CA ARG A 37 13.52 5.35 -7.24
C ARG A 37 14.46 4.44 -6.42
N SER A 38 14.19 4.22 -5.14
CA SER A 38 14.88 3.20 -4.34
C SER A 38 14.62 1.79 -4.86
N LEU A 39 13.47 1.54 -5.48
CA LEU A 39 13.09 0.25 -6.03
C LEU A 39 13.62 0.08 -7.46
N PRO A 40 14.35 -0.99 -7.78
CA PRO A 40 14.76 -1.29 -9.15
C PRO A 40 13.57 -1.55 -10.09
N GLU A 41 12.51 -2.23 -9.62
CA GLU A 41 11.28 -2.50 -10.36
C GLU A 41 10.52 -1.21 -10.74
N TYR A 42 10.51 -0.21 -9.84
CA TYR A 42 9.94 1.11 -10.15
C TYR A 42 10.73 1.80 -11.27
N ARG A 43 12.06 1.75 -11.19
CA ARG A 43 12.94 2.34 -12.20
C ARG A 43 12.77 1.67 -13.56
N ALA A 44 12.65 0.35 -13.59
CA ALA A 44 12.40 -0.42 -14.81
C ALA A 44 11.06 -0.05 -15.44
N MET A 45 9.97 -0.07 -14.66
CA MET A 45 8.64 0.35 -15.12
C MET A 45 8.65 1.78 -15.68
N ARG A 46 9.30 2.72 -14.98
CA ARG A 46 9.41 4.12 -15.43
C ARG A 46 10.19 4.25 -16.75
N ALA A 47 11.23 3.45 -16.94
CA ALA A 47 12.03 3.45 -18.16
C ALA A 47 11.27 2.83 -19.35
N GLU A 48 10.51 1.76 -19.12
CA GLU A 48 9.69 1.10 -20.13
C GLU A 48 8.52 1.98 -20.59
N VAL A 49 7.82 2.60 -19.64
CA VAL A 49 6.66 3.46 -19.93
C VAL A 49 7.08 4.75 -20.65
N GLY A 50 8.22 5.34 -20.27
CA GLY A 50 8.78 6.52 -20.95
C GLY A 50 7.97 7.82 -20.81
N LEU A 51 6.99 7.87 -19.89
CA LEU A 51 6.12 9.03 -19.67
C LEU A 51 6.64 9.95 -18.57
N GLU A 52 6.20 11.21 -18.63
CA GLU A 52 6.41 12.18 -17.55
C GLU A 52 5.80 11.71 -16.22
N MET A 53 6.31 12.24 -15.10
CA MET A 53 5.87 11.81 -13.76
C MET A 53 4.37 12.01 -13.56
N LEU A 54 3.86 13.18 -13.91
CA LEU A 54 2.44 13.51 -13.75
C LEU A 54 1.56 12.60 -14.59
N GLU A 55 1.97 12.24 -15.81
CA GLU A 55 1.17 11.37 -16.66
C GLU A 55 1.08 9.94 -16.11
N VAL A 56 2.16 9.42 -15.53
CA VAL A 56 2.11 8.12 -14.83
C VAL A 56 1.16 8.15 -13.64
N CYS A 57 1.14 9.24 -12.87
CA CYS A 57 0.19 9.39 -11.76
C CYS A 57 -1.27 9.45 -12.22
N LEU A 58 -1.53 9.87 -13.46
CA LEU A 58 -2.87 9.98 -14.05
C LEU A 58 -3.33 8.71 -14.77
N ARG A 59 -2.48 7.68 -14.87
CA ARG A 59 -2.84 6.36 -15.41
C ARG A 59 -3.08 5.38 -14.26
N PRO A 60 -4.34 5.00 -13.97
CA PRO A 60 -4.68 4.20 -12.80
C PRO A 60 -3.91 2.89 -12.69
N GLU A 61 -3.69 2.20 -13.81
CA GLU A 61 -3.01 0.91 -13.85
C GLU A 61 -1.54 1.04 -13.45
N LEU A 62 -0.87 2.11 -13.92
CA LEU A 62 0.52 2.37 -13.58
C LEU A 62 0.69 2.88 -12.14
N ALA A 63 -0.22 3.74 -11.69
CA ALA A 63 -0.24 4.22 -10.31
C ALA A 63 -0.48 3.07 -9.33
N ALA A 64 -1.41 2.17 -9.64
CA ALA A 64 -1.66 0.97 -8.85
C ALA A 64 -0.44 0.05 -8.82
N GLU A 65 0.17 -0.23 -9.98
CA GLU A 65 1.36 -1.07 -10.05
C GLU A 65 2.52 -0.49 -9.22
N ALA A 66 2.83 0.81 -9.38
CA ALA A 66 3.84 1.48 -8.57
C ALA A 66 3.55 1.39 -7.06
N THR A 67 2.28 1.49 -6.66
CA THR A 67 1.85 1.41 -5.25
C THR A 67 2.05 0.00 -4.67
N LEU A 68 1.85 -1.05 -5.47
CA LEU A 68 1.94 -2.43 -5.02
C LEU A 68 3.38 -2.95 -4.93
N GLN A 69 4.33 -2.37 -5.67
CA GLN A 69 5.74 -2.78 -5.64
C GLN A 69 6.35 -2.85 -4.24
N PRO A 70 6.32 -1.80 -3.39
CA PRO A 70 6.87 -1.88 -2.04
C PRO A 70 6.14 -2.88 -1.14
N VAL A 71 4.83 -3.06 -1.32
CA VAL A 71 4.04 -4.07 -0.58
C VAL A 71 4.54 -5.47 -0.91
N ARG A 72 4.71 -5.79 -2.20
CA ARG A 72 5.21 -7.09 -2.65
C ARG A 72 6.67 -7.32 -2.24
N ARG A 73 7.53 -6.30 -2.31
CA ARG A 73 8.97 -6.42 -2.02
C ARG A 73 9.28 -6.53 -0.52
N HIS A 74 8.58 -5.74 0.29
CA HIS A 74 8.94 -5.54 1.70
C HIS A 74 7.89 -6.04 2.70
N GLY A 75 6.68 -6.38 2.26
CA GLY A 75 5.61 -6.84 3.16
C GLY A 75 5.16 -5.77 4.16
N VAL A 76 5.24 -4.49 3.77
CA VAL A 76 4.72 -3.36 4.57
C VAL A 76 3.21 -3.48 4.79
N ASP A 77 2.74 -2.85 5.87
CA ASP A 77 1.36 -2.94 6.38
C ASP A 77 0.34 -2.07 5.64
#